data_AF-A0A1H1UH10-F1
#
_entry.id   AF-A0A1H1UH10-F1
#
_cell.length_a   1.000
_cell.length_b   1.000
_cell.length_c   1.000
_cell.angle_alpha   90.00
_cell.angle_beta   90.00
_cell.angle_gamma   90.00
#
_symmetry.space_group_name_H-M   'P 1'
#
loop_
_entity.id
_entity.type
_entity.pdbx_description
1 polymer ?
#
loop_
_entity_poly.entity_id
_entity_poly.type
_entity_poly.pdbx_seq_one_letter_code
_entity_poly.pdbx_strand_id
1 'polypeptide(L)'
;MKIINTFVIVKESLFSVQYETENLNEFAKCFELWNDPVYLREFFEKNKEDLDNEFWKGITIEEAIIKTREDASLFEEELLYIAETGKTERLETLSTLFEPLSKGIIEENFEKDKAKGLKRRSWLRIYAIRIEANLFVICGGAIKLTATMNEKPHLLLELEKLEFTRNYLQNGEDENLDFVELK
;
A
#
# COMPACT_ATOMS: atom_id res chain seq x y z
N MET A 1 0.23 -18.65 -1.60
CA MET A 1 0.91 -17.40 -1.21
C MET A 1 1.69 -17.67 0.05
N LYS A 2 2.93 -17.19 0.12
CA LYS A 2 3.83 -17.36 1.28
C LYS A 2 4.66 -16.10 1.43
N ILE A 3 4.80 -15.59 2.64
CA ILE A 3 5.76 -14.53 2.98
C ILE A 3 7.11 -15.21 3.25
N ILE A 4 8.15 -14.76 2.57
CA ILE A 4 9.51 -15.32 2.72
C ILE A 4 10.42 -14.43 3.55
N ASN A 5 10.08 -13.15 3.68
CA ASN A 5 10.82 -12.21 4.51
C ASN A 5 9.98 -10.95 4.78
N THR A 6 10.32 -10.24 5.85
CA THR A 6 9.79 -8.92 6.17
C THR A 6 10.94 -7.91 6.24
N PHE A 7 10.87 -6.86 5.42
CA PHE A 7 11.95 -5.88 5.29
C PHE A 7 11.64 -4.63 6.10
N VAL A 8 12.67 -4.11 6.77
CA VAL A 8 12.64 -2.79 7.39
C VAL A 8 12.72 -1.74 6.28
N ILE A 9 11.68 -0.92 6.13
CA ILE A 9 11.70 0.29 5.29
C ILE A 9 12.16 1.47 6.15
N VAL A 10 11.50 1.64 7.29
CA VAL A 10 11.86 2.59 8.33
C VAL A 10 11.85 1.86 9.67
N LYS A 11 13.01 1.77 10.32
CA LYS A 11 13.16 1.01 11.57
C LYS A 11 12.14 1.45 12.62
N GLU A 12 11.48 0.49 13.26
CA GLU A 12 10.45 0.69 14.30
C GLU A 12 9.19 1.43 13.81
N SER A 13 8.99 1.58 12.49
CA SER A 13 7.82 2.29 11.97
C SER A 13 7.19 1.69 10.72
N LEU A 14 7.97 1.41 9.69
CA LEU A 14 7.44 0.93 8.41
C LEU A 14 8.20 -0.30 7.95
N PHE A 15 7.46 -1.37 7.76
CA PHE A 15 7.96 -2.64 7.26
C PHE A 15 7.23 -3.00 5.98
N SER A 16 7.81 -3.89 5.18
CA SER A 16 7.13 -4.44 4.00
C SER A 16 7.45 -5.91 3.80
N VAL A 17 6.41 -6.69 3.54
CA VAL A 17 6.57 -8.14 3.27
C VAL A 17 7.10 -8.37 1.85
N GLN A 18 7.80 -9.48 1.68
CA GLN A 18 8.12 -10.06 0.39
C GLN A 18 7.43 -11.42 0.26
N TYR A 19 6.68 -11.61 -0.81
CA TYR A 19 6.08 -12.90 -1.14
C TYR A 19 7.04 -13.77 -1.94
N GLU A 20 6.91 -15.09 -1.83
CA GLU A 20 7.75 -16.08 -2.54
C GLU A 20 7.74 -15.92 -4.07
N THR A 21 6.69 -15.31 -4.62
CA THR A 21 6.50 -15.10 -6.05
C THR A 21 7.13 -13.80 -6.55
N GLU A 22 7.70 -12.98 -5.67
CA GLU A 22 8.16 -11.63 -5.95
C GLU A 22 9.66 -11.48 -5.64
N ASN A 23 10.38 -10.76 -6.49
CA ASN A 23 11.81 -10.49 -6.28
C ASN A 23 12.06 -9.36 -5.28
N LEU A 24 11.05 -8.53 -5.03
CA LEU A 24 11.10 -7.33 -4.20
C LEU A 24 10.06 -7.42 -3.09
N ASN A 25 10.30 -6.69 -2.00
CA ASN A 25 9.23 -6.41 -1.05
C ASN A 25 8.15 -5.53 -1.69
N GLU A 26 6.93 -5.57 -1.15
CA GLU A 26 5.78 -4.91 -1.76
C GLU A 26 5.92 -3.38 -1.84
N PHE A 27 6.61 -2.73 -0.89
CA PHE A 27 6.87 -1.30 -0.94
C PHE A 27 7.73 -0.96 -2.17
N ALA A 28 8.90 -1.57 -2.29
CA ALA A 28 9.80 -1.36 -3.42
C ALA A 28 9.13 -1.71 -4.75
N LYS A 29 8.44 -2.86 -4.82
CA LYS A 29 7.72 -3.29 -6.02
C LYS A 29 6.68 -2.26 -6.47
N CYS A 30 5.88 -1.73 -5.55
CA CYS A 30 4.86 -0.74 -5.90
C CYS A 30 5.48 0.50 -6.51
N PHE A 31 6.49 1.10 -5.85
CA PHE A 31 7.09 2.35 -6.32
C PHE A 31 7.96 2.17 -7.56
N GLU A 32 8.61 1.01 -7.77
CA GLU A 32 9.28 0.70 -9.04
C GLU A 32 8.28 0.63 -10.19
N LEU A 33 7.20 -0.15 -10.05
CA LEU A 33 6.18 -0.29 -11.09
C LEU A 33 5.45 1.03 -11.37
N TRP A 34 5.14 1.82 -10.34
CA TRP A 34 4.49 3.11 -10.52
C TRP A 34 5.39 4.19 -11.12
N ASN A 35 6.70 3.97 -11.15
CA ASN A 35 7.66 4.84 -11.83
C ASN A 35 8.03 4.35 -13.24
N ASP A 36 7.69 3.12 -13.62
CA ASP A 36 7.97 2.52 -14.93
C ASP A 36 6.90 2.89 -15.98
N PRO A 37 7.23 3.71 -17.00
CA PRO A 37 6.28 4.09 -18.04
C PRO A 37 5.83 2.93 -18.94
N VAL A 38 6.63 1.87 -19.09
CA VAL A 38 6.28 0.70 -19.91
C VAL A 38 5.20 -0.10 -19.20
N TYR A 39 5.43 -0.46 -17.93
CA TYR A 39 4.41 -1.12 -17.09
C TYR A 39 3.11 -0.31 -17.04
N LEU A 40 3.20 1.01 -16.81
CA LEU A 40 2.01 1.84 -16.70
C LEU A 40 1.20 1.89 -17.99
N ARG A 41 1.87 1.95 -19.16
CA ARG A 41 1.17 1.88 -20.45
C ARG A 41 0.39 0.57 -20.56
N GLU A 42 1.04 -0.57 -20.32
CA GLU A 42 0.39 -1.87 -20.39
C GLU A 42 -0.78 -1.97 -19.39
N PHE A 43 -0.61 -1.46 -18.18
CA PHE A 43 -1.65 -1.42 -17.17
C PHE A 43 -2.86 -0.62 -17.63
N PHE A 44 -2.66 0.59 -18.15
CA PHE A 44 -3.76 1.46 -18.57
C PHE A 44 -4.43 0.98 -19.86
N GLU A 45 -3.68 0.39 -20.80
CA GLU A 45 -4.26 -0.24 -21.99
C GLU A 45 -5.14 -1.44 -21.61
N LYS A 46 -4.66 -2.29 -20.69
CA LYS A 46 -5.42 -3.44 -20.19
C LYS A 46 -6.68 -3.04 -19.41
N ASN A 47 -6.63 -1.92 -18.68
CA ASN A 47 -7.74 -1.43 -17.85
C ASN A 47 -8.43 -0.20 -18.46
N LYS A 48 -8.42 -0.08 -19.80
CA LYS A 48 -8.91 1.10 -20.50
C LYS A 48 -10.37 1.43 -20.20
N GLU A 49 -11.24 0.41 -20.10
CA GLU A 49 -12.65 0.61 -19.76
C GLU A 49 -12.83 1.27 -18.38
N ASP A 50 -11.97 0.95 -17.40
CA ASP A 50 -12.02 1.56 -16.08
C ASP A 50 -11.46 2.99 -16.08
N LEU A 51 -10.46 3.26 -16.93
CA LEU A 51 -9.87 4.58 -17.11
C LEU A 51 -10.82 5.54 -17.83
N ASP A 52 -11.60 5.03 -18.80
CA ASP A 52 -12.56 5.82 -19.59
C ASP A 52 -13.82 6.22 -18.79
N ASN A 53 -13.93 5.80 -17.52
CA ASN A 53 -15.01 6.21 -16.62
C ASN A 53 -15.07 7.74 -16.48
N GLU A 54 -16.29 8.31 -16.46
CA GLU A 54 -16.54 9.75 -16.34
C GLU A 54 -15.85 10.39 -15.11
N PHE A 55 -15.66 9.61 -14.04
CA PHE A 55 -14.92 10.05 -12.84
C PHE A 55 -13.50 10.56 -13.17
N TRP A 56 -12.84 9.96 -14.17
CA TRP A 56 -11.49 10.33 -14.61
C TRP A 56 -11.46 11.44 -15.67
N LYS A 57 -12.63 11.98 -16.04
CA LYS A 57 -12.77 13.18 -16.90
C LYS A 57 -12.08 13.05 -18.27
N GLY A 58 -12.08 11.87 -18.86
CA GLY A 58 -11.52 11.64 -20.19
C GLY A 58 -10.00 11.79 -20.27
N ILE A 59 -9.30 11.52 -19.16
CA ILE A 59 -7.83 11.50 -19.14
C ILE A 59 -7.28 10.49 -20.14
N THR A 60 -6.26 10.89 -20.90
CA THR A 60 -5.57 10.00 -21.84
C THR A 60 -4.60 9.06 -21.12
N ILE A 61 -4.18 7.99 -21.79
CA ILE A 61 -3.17 7.07 -21.23
C ILE A 61 -1.85 7.81 -20.96
N GLU A 62 -1.40 8.70 -21.84
CA GLU A 62 -0.17 9.49 -21.63
C GLU A 62 -0.27 10.36 -20.37
N GLU A 63 -1.40 11.07 -20.21
CA GLU A 63 -1.64 11.89 -19.02
C GLU A 63 -1.75 11.02 -17.76
N ALA A 64 -2.35 9.84 -17.86
CA ALA A 64 -2.44 8.90 -16.74
C ALA A 64 -1.06 8.38 -16.33
N ILE A 65 -0.17 8.08 -17.28
CA ILE A 65 1.22 7.68 -16.99
C ILE A 65 1.94 8.82 -16.25
N ILE A 66 1.93 10.04 -16.79
CA ILE A 66 2.59 11.21 -16.17
C ILE A 66 2.03 11.45 -14.77
N LYS A 67 0.70 11.52 -14.64
CA LYS A 67 0.03 11.72 -13.35
C LYS A 67 0.41 10.63 -12.34
N THR A 68 0.49 9.37 -12.76
CA THR A 68 0.80 8.26 -11.84
C THR A 68 2.21 8.37 -11.30
N ARG A 69 3.18 8.67 -12.16
CA ARG A 69 4.59 8.79 -11.76
C ARG A 69 4.79 9.97 -10.82
N GLU A 70 4.20 11.12 -11.13
CA GLU A 70 4.25 12.29 -10.23
C GLU A 70 3.59 12.02 -8.87
N ASP A 71 2.45 11.34 -8.86
CA ASP A 71 1.74 10.97 -7.62
C ASP A 71 2.55 9.96 -6.81
N ALA A 72 3.21 9.00 -7.48
CA ALA A 72 4.03 7.97 -6.84
C ALA A 72 5.27 8.58 -6.16
N SER A 73 5.99 9.47 -6.84
CA SER A 73 7.18 10.12 -6.23
C SER A 73 6.83 10.91 -4.98
N LEU A 74 5.76 11.70 -5.02
CA LEU A 74 5.29 12.47 -3.86
C LEU A 74 4.78 11.57 -2.73
N PHE A 75 4.09 10.48 -3.09
CA PHE A 75 3.53 9.57 -2.11
C PHE A 75 4.62 8.76 -1.40
N GLU A 76 5.67 8.34 -2.12
CA GLU A 76 6.84 7.67 -1.53
C GLU A 76 7.56 8.57 -0.53
N GLU A 77 7.85 9.81 -0.93
CA GLU A 77 8.53 10.80 -0.09
C GLU A 77 7.75 11.07 1.21
N GLU A 78 6.44 11.28 1.11
CA GLU A 78 5.59 11.54 2.27
C GLU A 78 5.46 10.34 3.21
N LEU A 79 5.33 9.12 2.67
CA LEU A 79 5.29 7.91 3.50
C LEU A 79 6.57 7.74 4.31
N LEU A 80 7.73 7.96 3.68
CA LEU A 80 9.03 7.86 4.35
C LEU A 80 9.21 8.99 5.37
N TYR A 81 8.81 10.21 5.02
CA TYR A 81 8.88 11.36 5.91
C TYR A 81 8.04 11.14 7.17
N ILE A 82 6.75 10.81 7.04
CA ILE A 82 5.84 10.60 8.17
C ILE A 82 6.24 9.36 8.99
N ALA A 83 6.73 8.30 8.36
CA ALA A 83 7.26 7.14 9.10
C ALA A 83 8.44 7.53 10.00
N GLU A 84 9.34 8.40 9.53
CA GLU A 84 10.49 8.86 10.31
C GLU A 84 10.08 9.87 11.40
N THR A 85 9.32 10.91 11.06
CA THR A 85 8.92 11.96 12.01
C THR A 85 7.96 11.46 13.08
N GLY A 86 7.07 10.52 12.74
CA GLY A 86 6.13 9.92 13.66
C GLY A 86 6.76 9.13 14.81
N LYS A 87 8.08 8.85 14.75
CA LYS A 87 8.82 8.25 15.87
C LYS A 87 9.00 9.21 17.04
N THR A 88 9.04 10.51 16.75
CA THR A 88 9.22 11.57 17.77
C THR A 88 7.98 12.43 17.94
N GLU A 89 7.24 12.68 16.86
CA GLU A 89 6.08 13.57 16.83
C GLU A 89 4.77 12.79 16.97
N ARG A 90 4.13 12.89 18.14
CA ARG A 90 2.91 12.11 18.47
C ARG A 90 1.68 12.43 17.62
N LEU A 91 1.67 13.58 16.94
CA LEU A 91 0.52 14.05 16.14
C LEU A 91 0.71 13.82 14.64
N GLU A 92 1.92 13.48 14.19
CA GLU A 92 2.27 13.28 12.78
C GLU A 92 2.82 11.87 12.58
N THR A 93 1.98 10.87 12.84
CA THR A 93 2.33 9.46 12.66
C THR A 93 1.72 8.88 11.38
N LEU A 94 2.12 7.68 10.98
CA LEU A 94 1.54 6.98 9.82
C LEU A 94 0.01 6.83 9.88
N SER A 95 -0.61 6.80 11.06
CA SER A 95 -2.08 6.86 11.21
C SER A 95 -2.72 8.14 10.67
N THR A 96 -1.96 9.18 10.36
CA THR A 96 -2.45 10.37 9.64
C THR A 96 -2.61 10.13 8.13
N LEU A 97 -1.83 9.19 7.57
CA LEU A 97 -1.86 8.82 6.15
C LEU A 97 -2.72 7.57 5.89
N PHE A 98 -2.70 6.62 6.82
CA PHE A 98 -3.45 5.37 6.71
C PHE A 98 -4.83 5.50 7.34
N GLU A 99 -5.85 5.09 6.58
CA GLU A 99 -7.22 4.96 7.05
C GLU A 99 -7.65 3.48 7.04
N PRO A 100 -8.55 3.08 7.96
CA PRO A 100 -9.13 1.75 7.94
C PRO A 100 -9.70 1.38 6.57
N LEU A 101 -9.41 0.15 6.13
CA LEU A 101 -9.91 -0.36 4.86
C LEU A 101 -11.44 -0.43 4.88
N SER A 102 -12.00 -0.95 5.97
CA SER A 102 -13.43 -1.08 6.21
C SER A 102 -13.98 0.12 6.98
N LYS A 103 -15.21 0.55 6.68
CA LYS A 103 -15.87 1.63 7.42
C LYS A 103 -16.66 1.04 8.58
N GLY A 104 -16.37 1.48 9.79
CA GLY A 104 -17.22 1.21 10.97
C GLY A 104 -16.98 -0.12 11.68
N ILE A 105 -16.02 -0.92 11.24
CA ILE A 105 -15.48 -2.05 12.02
C ILE A 105 -14.09 -1.64 12.45
N ILE A 106 -13.92 -1.48 13.77
CA ILE A 106 -12.60 -1.25 14.37
C ILE A 106 -12.07 -2.63 14.73
N GLU A 107 -10.98 -3.03 14.10
CA GLU A 107 -10.27 -4.24 14.47
C GLU A 107 -9.32 -3.88 15.62
N GLU A 108 -9.46 -4.51 16.79
CA GLU A 108 -8.68 -4.13 17.99
C GLU A 108 -7.17 -4.32 17.80
N ASN A 109 -6.76 -5.33 17.03
CA ASN A 109 -5.36 -5.64 16.72
C ASN A 109 -5.20 -6.01 15.25
N PHE A 110 -4.06 -5.63 14.67
CA PHE A 110 -3.70 -5.91 13.27
C PHE A 110 -4.78 -5.44 12.29
N GLU A 111 -5.15 -4.15 12.38
CA GLU A 111 -6.19 -3.55 11.55
C GLU A 111 -5.72 -3.44 10.09
N LYS A 112 -6.58 -3.86 9.16
CA LYS A 112 -6.34 -3.70 7.72
C LYS A 112 -6.57 -2.27 7.28
N ASP A 113 -5.52 -1.66 6.78
CA ASP A 113 -5.44 -0.23 6.47
C ASP A 113 -5.06 0.04 5.02
N LYS A 114 -5.37 1.26 4.57
CA LYS A 114 -4.93 1.78 3.28
C LYS A 114 -4.48 3.24 3.37
N ALA A 115 -3.43 3.57 2.63
CA ALA A 115 -3.05 4.95 2.33
C ALA A 115 -3.35 5.27 0.86
N LYS A 116 -3.62 6.55 0.55
CA LYS A 116 -3.91 7.02 -0.81
C LYS A 116 -2.81 7.97 -1.25
N GLY A 117 -2.48 7.94 -2.54
CA GLY A 117 -1.58 8.96 -3.12
C GLY A 117 -2.13 10.38 -2.92
N LEU A 118 -1.23 11.35 -2.96
CA LEU A 118 -1.46 12.71 -2.48
C LEU A 118 -2.14 13.60 -3.52
N LYS A 119 -2.04 13.28 -4.81
CA LYS A 119 -2.68 14.07 -5.85
C LYS A 119 -4.20 13.96 -5.72
N ARG A 120 -4.89 15.05 -6.05
CA ARG A 120 -6.37 15.07 -6.10
C ARG A 120 -6.86 13.95 -7.03
N ARG A 121 -7.84 13.16 -6.55
CA ARG A 121 -8.30 11.95 -7.24
C ARG A 121 -7.13 10.99 -7.54
N SER A 122 -6.26 10.76 -6.56
CA SER A 122 -5.27 9.70 -6.66
C SER A 122 -5.97 8.36 -6.84
N TRP A 123 -5.41 7.50 -7.70
CA TRP A 123 -5.76 6.08 -7.84
C TRP A 123 -4.74 5.16 -7.17
N LEU A 124 -3.65 5.69 -6.61
CA LEU A 124 -2.62 4.90 -5.94
C LEU A 124 -3.06 4.53 -4.54
N ARG A 125 -2.92 3.26 -4.18
CA ARG A 125 -3.21 2.76 -2.84
C ARG A 125 -2.07 1.88 -2.40
N ILE A 126 -1.61 2.12 -1.18
CA ILE A 126 -0.79 1.18 -0.42
C ILE A 126 -1.68 0.53 0.61
N TYR A 127 -1.54 -0.78 0.77
CA TYR A 127 -2.28 -1.60 1.73
C TYR A 127 -1.32 -2.10 2.80
N ALA A 128 -1.73 -2.00 4.06
CA ALA A 128 -0.89 -2.35 5.20
C ALA A 128 -1.70 -2.91 6.36
N ILE A 129 -1.02 -3.62 7.24
CA ILE A 129 -1.53 -4.00 8.56
C ILE A 129 -1.00 -3.01 9.58
N ARG A 130 -1.90 -2.34 10.29
CA ARG A 130 -1.58 -1.44 11.40
C ARG A 130 -1.35 -2.26 12.67
N ILE A 131 -0.19 -2.05 13.28
CA ILE A 131 0.17 -2.65 14.57
C ILE A 131 0.06 -1.58 15.67
N GLU A 132 0.62 -0.39 15.43
CA GLU A 132 0.50 0.77 16.32
C GLU A 132 0.31 2.06 15.51
N ALA A 133 0.19 3.20 16.20
CA ALA A 133 -0.05 4.50 15.59
C ALA A 133 1.02 4.92 14.55
N ASN A 134 2.26 4.46 14.73
CA ASN A 134 3.35 4.69 13.78
C ASN A 134 4.03 3.40 13.31
N LEU A 135 3.41 2.22 13.53
CA LEU A 135 3.98 0.92 13.17
C LEU A 135 3.07 0.17 12.21
N PHE A 136 3.52 0.02 10.96
CA PHE A 136 2.75 -0.58 9.87
C PHE A 136 3.58 -1.59 9.08
N VAL A 137 2.91 -2.64 8.59
CA VAL A 137 3.49 -3.64 7.70
C VAL A 137 2.78 -3.58 6.35
N ILE A 138 3.45 -3.04 5.33
CA ILE A 138 2.95 -2.96 3.97
C ILE A 138 2.91 -4.36 3.35
N CYS A 139 1.73 -4.74 2.89
CA CYS A 139 1.46 -6.05 2.30
C CYS A 139 1.13 -6.00 0.82
N GLY A 140 1.06 -4.80 0.22
CA GLY A 140 0.69 -4.65 -1.18
C GLY A 140 0.30 -3.23 -1.58
N GLY A 141 -0.10 -3.08 -2.83
CA GLY A 141 -0.53 -1.81 -3.40
C GLY A 141 -1.14 -1.96 -4.79
N ALA A 142 -1.93 -0.97 -5.20
CA ALA A 142 -2.61 -1.01 -6.49
C ALA A 142 -2.86 0.37 -7.10
N ILE A 143 -2.96 0.38 -8.43
CA ILE A 143 -3.67 1.42 -9.18
C ILE A 143 -5.15 1.01 -9.22
N LYS A 144 -6.00 1.73 -8.49
CA LYS A 144 -7.43 1.46 -8.34
C LYS A 144 -8.26 2.48 -9.12
N LEU A 145 -8.72 2.06 -10.29
CA LEU A 145 -9.55 2.86 -11.19
C LEU A 145 -11.07 2.74 -10.90
N THR A 146 -11.47 1.80 -10.05
CA THR A 146 -12.88 1.50 -9.73
C THR A 146 -13.28 1.99 -8.33
N ALA A 147 -14.59 2.04 -8.07
CA ALA A 147 -15.13 2.44 -6.76
C ALA A 147 -14.88 1.39 -5.66
N THR A 148 -15.00 0.10 -5.96
CA THR A 148 -14.81 -1.02 -5.02
C THR A 148 -13.60 -1.86 -5.40
N MET A 149 -13.14 -2.75 -4.50
CA MET A 149 -12.06 -3.71 -4.79
C MET A 149 -12.57 -5.07 -5.28
N ASN A 150 -13.88 -5.26 -5.34
CA ASN A 150 -14.50 -6.59 -5.37
C ASN A 150 -14.59 -7.21 -6.78
N GLU A 151 -14.21 -6.47 -7.81
CA GLU A 151 -14.51 -6.82 -9.20
C GLU A 151 -13.27 -7.09 -10.03
N LYS A 152 -12.14 -6.46 -9.69
CA LYS A 152 -10.94 -6.49 -10.54
C LYS A 152 -9.93 -7.48 -9.96
N PRO A 153 -9.41 -8.43 -10.76
CA PRO A 153 -8.50 -9.47 -10.26
C PRO A 153 -7.30 -8.93 -9.49
N HIS A 154 -6.69 -7.83 -9.95
CA HIS A 154 -5.56 -7.23 -9.25
C HIS A 154 -5.95 -6.65 -7.90
N LEU A 155 -7.17 -6.13 -7.72
CA LEU A 155 -7.64 -5.63 -6.43
C LEU A 155 -8.06 -6.75 -5.48
N LEU A 156 -8.64 -7.84 -6.01
CA LEU A 156 -8.96 -9.03 -5.23
C LEU A 156 -7.69 -9.68 -4.67
N LEU A 157 -6.60 -9.72 -5.43
CA LEU A 157 -5.30 -10.17 -4.96
C LEU A 157 -4.80 -9.33 -3.78
N GLU A 158 -4.95 -8.00 -3.83
CA GLU A 158 -4.55 -7.15 -2.69
C GLU A 158 -5.42 -7.38 -1.44
N LEU A 159 -6.70 -7.73 -1.58
CA LEU A 159 -7.53 -8.15 -0.45
C LEU A 159 -7.05 -9.49 0.14
N GLU A 160 -6.65 -10.43 -0.70
CA GLU A 160 -6.08 -11.72 -0.28
C GLU A 160 -4.77 -11.52 0.48
N LYS A 161 -3.88 -10.67 -0.05
CA LYS A 161 -2.60 -10.28 0.59
C LYS A 161 -2.78 -9.65 1.96
N LEU A 162 -3.73 -8.74 2.10
CA LEU A 162 -4.10 -8.13 3.39
C LEU A 162 -4.51 -9.20 4.39
N GLU A 163 -5.43 -10.08 4.01
CA GLU A 163 -5.92 -11.14 4.90
C GLU A 163 -4.81 -12.12 5.27
N PHE A 164 -4.00 -12.52 4.29
CA PHE A 164 -2.87 -13.43 4.50
C PHE A 164 -1.82 -12.83 5.43
N THR A 165 -1.41 -11.57 5.19
CA THR A 165 -0.40 -10.89 6.01
C THR A 165 -0.90 -10.68 7.43
N ARG A 166 -2.18 -10.33 7.60
CA ARG A 166 -2.78 -10.22 8.94
C ARG A 166 -2.68 -11.54 9.70
N ASN A 167 -3.10 -12.64 9.09
CA ASN A 167 -3.05 -13.96 9.71
C ASN A 167 -1.61 -14.40 10.01
N TYR A 168 -0.67 -14.11 9.12
CA TYR A 168 0.76 -14.36 9.33
C TYR A 168 1.30 -13.65 10.57
N LEU A 169 1.00 -12.35 10.71
CA LEU A 169 1.43 -11.54 11.86
C LEU A 169 0.78 -12.00 13.17
N GLN A 170 -0.50 -12.38 13.14
CA GLN A 170 -1.22 -12.87 14.32
C GLN A 170 -0.70 -14.21 14.83
N ASN A 171 -0.24 -15.08 13.94
CA ASN A 171 0.23 -16.42 14.29
C ASN A 171 1.72 -16.46 14.69
N GLY A 172 2.42 -15.32 14.64
CA GLY A 172 3.80 -15.19 15.12
C GLY A 172 4.83 -16.02 14.35
N GLU A 173 4.58 -16.35 13.08
CA GLU A 173 5.48 -17.19 12.27
C GLU A 173 6.76 -16.47 11.80
N ASP A 174 6.99 -15.21 12.19
CA ASP A 174 8.22 -14.47 11.85
C ASP A 174 9.08 -14.23 13.09
N GLU A 175 10.10 -15.07 13.29
CA GLU A 175 11.15 -14.84 14.29
C GLU A 175 12.03 -13.62 13.96
N ASN A 176 11.92 -13.03 12.75
CA ASN A 176 12.66 -11.80 12.38
C ASN A 176 11.87 -10.51 12.61
N LEU A 177 10.58 -10.62 12.90
CA LEU A 177 9.85 -9.50 13.46
C LEU A 177 10.11 -9.51 14.96
N ASP A 178 11.29 -9.01 15.35
CA ASP A 178 11.55 -8.56 16.71
C ASP A 178 10.62 -7.37 17.01
N PHE A 179 9.32 -7.66 17.12
CA PHE A 179 8.39 -6.85 17.89
C PHE A 179 8.87 -6.99 19.33
N VAL A 180 9.80 -6.12 19.72
CA VAL A 180 10.26 -6.01 21.09
C VAL A 180 9.02 -6.09 21.97
N GLU A 181 8.95 -7.12 22.82
CA GLU A 181 7.88 -7.31 23.79
C GLU A 181 7.66 -5.99 24.54
N LEU A 182 6.64 -5.22 24.16
CA LEU A 182 6.17 -4.11 24.95
C LEU A 182 5.29 -4.72 26.05
N LYS A 183 5.96 -5.19 27.11
CA LYS A 183 5.38 -5.37 28.44
C LYS A 183 5.14 -4.02 29.11
#